data_AF-A0A1S3IFJ8-F1
#
_entry.id   AF-A0A1S3IFJ8-F1
#
_cell.length_a   1.000
_cell.length_b   1.000
_cell.length_c   1.000
_cell.angle_alpha   90.00
_cell.angle_beta   90.00
_cell.angle_gamma   90.00
#
_symmetry.space_group_name_H-M   'P 1'
#
loop_
_entity.id
_entity.type
_entity.pdbx_description
1 polymer ?
#
loop_
_entity_poly.entity_id
_entity_poly.type
_entity_poly.pdbx_seq_one_letter_code
_entity_poly.pdbx_strand_id
1 'polypeptide(L)'
;MGADKSKYTVTPVGHIPYFVVEIRGINLNSKHISQETIDMTRILSHQNRILIFKDQGIVPAKVHIRVGEWFGPIQPAEMYSHPRAPHPQVLRLSNDPEEGCVNIGTRGWHIDGSYLMVPYHYSLYHMVALPTGGSSTLFYPLFELIKSLDSEQLSRWQRLWIVRYEDNKKRVHPVIYVHPVTGLETMCIHLGGMKCFVWDRGTPEERWTAKEETDEIVKEIQQAFDKNQSKLMYEHKWEPGDFIISDNLSVAHLAGQAARQSRKEVGLRILHRVSVAGTHRPQKEFRNYVNTYALASDREMQSQGFSFGPSLWRCCICRNNGSNSLSADRTYRN
;
A
#
# COMPACT_ATOMS: atom_id res chain seq x y z
N MET A 1 5.90 -25.95 31.62
CA MET A 1 4.59 -25.59 31.03
C MET A 1 4.84 -25.27 29.58
N GLY A 2 4.26 -26.05 28.67
CA GLY A 2 4.55 -25.97 27.23
C GLY A 2 4.11 -24.65 26.63
N ALA A 3 4.95 -24.07 25.76
CA ALA A 3 4.60 -22.91 24.96
C ALA A 3 3.44 -23.30 24.01
N ASP A 4 2.32 -22.61 24.14
CA ASP A 4 1.14 -22.78 23.30
C ASP A 4 1.47 -22.41 21.86
N LYS A 5 1.64 -23.42 21.01
CA LYS A 5 1.95 -23.26 19.59
C LYS A 5 0.68 -22.80 18.85
N SER A 6 0.69 -21.49 18.58
CA SER A 6 -0.06 -20.69 17.60
C SER A 6 -1.57 -20.48 17.82
N LYS A 7 -1.91 -19.32 18.42
CA LYS A 7 -3.28 -18.75 18.44
C LYS A 7 -3.82 -18.34 17.06
N TYR A 8 -2.99 -18.28 16.04
CA TYR A 8 -3.33 -17.85 14.67
C TYR A 8 -2.33 -18.41 13.65
N THR A 9 -2.71 -18.43 12.37
CA THR A 9 -1.83 -18.83 11.26
C THR A 9 -1.57 -17.66 10.32
N VAL A 10 -0.40 -17.67 9.68
CA VAL A 10 0.00 -16.71 8.64
C VAL A 10 0.52 -17.51 7.45
N THR A 11 -0.18 -17.44 6.33
CA THR A 11 0.09 -18.26 5.14
C THR A 11 0.36 -17.35 3.95
N PRO A 12 1.55 -17.39 3.33
CA PRO A 12 1.79 -16.70 2.07
C PRO A 12 0.84 -17.16 0.97
N VAL A 13 0.35 -16.21 0.17
CA VAL A 13 -0.50 -16.50 -0.99
C VAL A 13 -0.02 -15.72 -2.22
N GLY A 14 -0.38 -16.22 -3.41
CA GLY A 14 0.10 -15.67 -4.68
C GLY A 14 1.49 -16.16 -5.08
N HIS A 15 2.04 -15.56 -6.14
CA HIS A 15 3.29 -16.02 -6.77
C HIS A 15 4.56 -15.50 -6.08
N ILE A 16 4.45 -14.43 -5.29
CA ILE A 16 5.59 -13.80 -4.61
C ILE A 16 5.52 -14.16 -3.12
N PRO A 17 6.47 -14.97 -2.60
CA PRO A 17 6.39 -15.53 -1.24
C PRO A 17 6.27 -14.53 -0.09
N TYR A 18 6.62 -13.26 -0.33
CA TYR A 18 6.60 -12.20 0.69
C TYR A 18 5.75 -11.00 0.27
N PHE A 19 4.74 -11.16 -0.59
CA PHE A 19 3.89 -10.05 -1.04
C PHE A 19 2.44 -10.10 -0.53
N VAL A 20 1.92 -11.27 -0.18
CA VAL A 20 0.57 -11.36 0.35
C VAL A 20 0.53 -12.48 1.36
N VAL A 21 -0.10 -12.23 2.50
CA VAL A 21 -0.36 -13.27 3.51
C VAL A 21 -1.81 -13.29 3.92
N GLU A 22 -2.36 -14.49 4.03
CA GLU A 22 -3.62 -14.75 4.70
C GLU A 22 -3.38 -15.02 6.18
N ILE A 23 -4.25 -14.43 7.01
CA ILE A 23 -4.20 -14.53 8.47
C ILE A 23 -5.54 -15.11 8.95
N ARG A 24 -5.46 -16.23 9.69
CA ARG A 24 -6.62 -16.92 10.29
C ARG A 24 -6.42 -17.09 11.79
N GLY A 25 -7.52 -17.20 12.54
CA GLY A 25 -7.49 -17.33 14.01
C GLY A 25 -7.44 -16.01 14.79
N ILE A 26 -7.40 -14.86 14.09
CA ILE A 26 -7.56 -13.53 14.70
C ILE A 26 -8.94 -12.98 14.33
N ASN A 27 -9.73 -12.64 15.34
CA ASN A 27 -11.03 -11.99 15.17
C ASN A 27 -10.90 -10.48 15.43
N LEU A 28 -10.91 -9.68 14.35
CA LEU A 28 -10.81 -8.22 14.40
C LEU A 28 -12.01 -7.57 15.10
N ASN A 29 -13.17 -8.25 15.14
CA ASN A 29 -14.36 -7.79 15.87
C ASN A 29 -14.24 -7.97 17.40
N SER A 30 -13.20 -8.65 17.90
CA SER A 30 -12.99 -8.81 19.33
C SER A 30 -12.89 -7.45 20.03
N LYS A 31 -13.48 -7.35 21.23
CA LYS A 31 -13.31 -6.17 22.09
C LYS A 31 -11.88 -6.03 22.59
N HIS A 32 -11.18 -7.16 22.74
CA HIS A 32 -9.80 -7.22 23.23
C HIS A 32 -8.92 -7.85 22.15
N ILE A 33 -8.03 -7.04 21.58
CA ILE A 33 -6.94 -7.46 20.70
C ILE A 33 -5.66 -7.12 21.45
N SER A 34 -4.74 -8.09 21.57
CA SER A 34 -3.50 -7.87 22.32
C SER A 34 -2.58 -6.92 21.57
N GLN A 35 -1.73 -6.20 22.32
CA GLN A 35 -0.71 -5.36 21.73
C GLN A 35 0.25 -6.16 20.83
N GLU A 36 0.55 -7.40 21.21
CA GLU A 36 1.35 -8.34 20.42
C GLU A 36 0.75 -8.58 19.01
N THR A 37 -0.57 -8.78 18.91
CA THR A 37 -1.24 -8.94 17.61
C THR A 37 -1.16 -7.67 16.77
N ILE A 38 -1.30 -6.50 17.39
CA ILE A 38 -1.20 -5.21 16.70
C ILE A 38 0.22 -5.01 16.16
N ASP A 39 1.24 -5.25 16.98
CA ASP A 39 2.64 -5.08 16.59
C ASP A 39 3.06 -6.07 15.51
N MET A 40 2.62 -7.32 15.61
CA MET A 40 2.80 -8.32 14.56
C MET A 40 2.16 -7.86 13.25
N THR A 41 0.93 -7.36 13.30
CA THR A 41 0.22 -6.86 12.11
C THR A 41 0.99 -5.72 11.45
N ARG A 42 1.55 -4.77 12.23
CA ARG A 42 2.40 -3.69 11.71
C ARG A 42 3.63 -4.23 11.01
N ILE A 43 4.35 -5.16 11.64
CA ILE A 43 5.56 -5.78 11.08
C ILE A 43 5.23 -6.49 9.75
N LEU A 44 4.22 -7.35 9.74
CA LEU A 44 3.80 -8.04 8.52
C LEU A 44 3.34 -7.06 7.44
N SER A 45 2.70 -5.94 7.80
CA SER A 45 2.26 -4.96 6.79
C SER A 45 3.42 -4.38 5.99
N HIS A 46 4.60 -4.22 6.59
CA HIS A 46 5.79 -3.74 5.89
C HIS A 46 6.53 -4.84 5.14
N GLN A 47 6.54 -6.05 5.69
CA GLN A 47 7.23 -7.20 5.08
C GLN A 47 6.44 -7.73 3.88
N ASN A 48 5.14 -7.91 4.08
CA ASN A 48 4.24 -8.52 3.13
C ASN A 48 3.44 -7.51 2.32
N ARG A 49 3.18 -6.28 2.80
CA ARG A 49 2.44 -5.22 2.05
C ARG A 49 0.94 -5.47 1.91
N ILE A 50 0.48 -6.71 1.72
CA ILE A 50 -0.95 -7.07 1.77
C ILE A 50 -1.19 -8.14 2.84
N LEU A 51 -2.09 -7.83 3.78
CA LEU A 51 -2.57 -8.76 4.80
C LEU A 51 -4.06 -9.02 4.59
N ILE A 52 -4.46 -10.28 4.56
CA ILE A 52 -5.85 -10.69 4.37
C ILE A 52 -6.31 -11.43 5.63
N PHE A 53 -7.10 -10.77 6.47
CA PHE A 53 -7.75 -11.41 7.60
C PHE A 53 -9.02 -12.11 7.11
N LYS A 54 -9.05 -13.44 7.26
CA LYS A 54 -10.15 -14.29 6.82
C LYS A 54 -11.18 -14.48 7.94
N ASP A 55 -12.40 -14.87 7.61
CA ASP A 55 -13.45 -15.27 8.57
C ASP A 55 -13.90 -14.14 9.53
N GLN A 56 -13.85 -12.88 9.11
CA GLN A 56 -14.22 -11.73 9.96
C GLN A 56 -15.74 -11.50 10.05
N GLY A 57 -16.54 -12.16 9.21
CA GLY A 57 -17.97 -11.89 9.08
C GLY A 57 -18.23 -10.44 8.67
N ILE A 58 -19.20 -9.78 9.30
CA ILE A 58 -19.42 -8.33 9.10
C ILE A 58 -18.51 -7.57 10.05
N VAL A 59 -17.70 -6.66 9.51
CA VAL A 59 -16.86 -5.74 10.30
C VAL A 59 -17.57 -4.38 10.43
N PRO A 60 -18.04 -3.99 11.64
CA PRO A 60 -18.68 -2.70 11.83
C PRO A 60 -17.71 -1.54 11.58
N ALA A 61 -18.23 -0.39 11.15
CA ALA A 61 -17.43 0.81 10.86
C ALA A 61 -16.45 1.19 11.99
N LYS A 62 -16.90 1.14 13.26
CA LYS A 62 -16.04 1.41 14.42
C LYS A 62 -14.86 0.45 14.55
N VAL A 63 -15.03 -0.81 14.15
CA VAL A 63 -13.96 -1.81 14.17
C VAL A 63 -13.00 -1.54 13.02
N HIS A 64 -13.52 -1.27 11.82
CA HIS A 64 -12.72 -0.91 10.65
C HIS A 64 -11.81 0.30 10.93
N ILE A 65 -12.37 1.35 11.53
CA ILE A 65 -11.64 2.55 11.95
C ILE A 65 -10.57 2.21 12.99
N ARG A 66 -10.95 1.50 14.07
CA ARG A 66 -10.03 1.06 15.13
C ARG A 66 -8.84 0.26 14.60
N VAL A 67 -9.06 -0.62 13.63
CA VAL A 67 -7.96 -1.40 13.01
C VAL A 67 -7.04 -0.48 12.19
N GLY A 68 -7.60 0.50 11.49
CA GLY A 68 -6.79 1.50 10.78
C GLY A 68 -5.96 2.38 11.73
N GLU A 69 -6.50 2.71 12.91
CA GLU A 69 -5.79 3.49 13.94
C GLU A 69 -4.53 2.81 14.47
N TRP A 70 -4.38 1.50 14.25
CA TRP A 70 -3.12 0.80 14.52
C TRP A 70 -1.96 1.38 13.72
N PHE A 71 -2.21 1.97 12.55
CA PHE A 71 -1.16 2.46 11.66
C PHE A 71 -1.00 3.98 11.69
N GLY A 72 -1.90 4.69 12.37
CA GLY A 72 -1.88 6.15 12.46
C GLY A 72 -3.28 6.77 12.38
N PRO A 73 -3.37 8.11 12.35
CA PRO A 73 -4.66 8.80 12.29
C PRO A 73 -5.40 8.48 10.99
N ILE A 74 -6.72 8.31 11.08
CA ILE A 74 -7.56 8.03 9.92
C ILE A 74 -7.88 9.31 9.16
N GLN A 75 -7.67 9.29 7.84
CA GLN A 75 -8.11 10.36 6.96
C GLN A 75 -9.64 10.26 6.79
N PRO A 76 -10.40 11.35 7.05
CA PRO A 76 -11.81 11.43 6.69
C PRO A 76 -12.06 11.22 5.19
N ALA A 77 -13.15 10.55 4.84
CA ALA A 77 -13.56 10.33 3.45
C ALA A 77 -14.31 11.55 2.86
N GLU A 78 -13.91 12.76 3.24
CA GLU A 78 -14.60 14.03 2.91
C GLU A 78 -14.82 14.22 1.41
N MET A 79 -13.81 13.85 0.62
CA MET A 79 -13.85 13.96 -0.84
C MET A 79 -14.91 13.06 -1.49
N TYR A 80 -15.18 11.91 -0.89
CA TYR A 80 -16.08 10.89 -1.43
C TYR A 80 -17.06 10.48 -0.33
N SER A 81 -17.93 11.42 0.04
CA SER A 81 -19.00 11.15 1.00
C SER A 81 -20.25 10.65 0.28
N HIS A 82 -20.98 9.75 0.94
CA HIS A 82 -22.24 9.23 0.47
C HIS A 82 -23.20 9.10 1.66
N PRO A 83 -24.50 9.44 1.56
CA PRO A 83 -25.43 9.41 2.70
C PRO A 83 -25.56 8.03 3.39
N ARG A 84 -25.33 6.94 2.64
CA ARG A 84 -25.31 5.56 3.18
C ARG A 84 -23.97 5.12 3.79
N ALA A 85 -22.96 5.99 3.80
CA ALA A 85 -21.70 5.70 4.48
C ALA A 85 -21.97 5.58 6.00
N PRO A 86 -21.51 4.49 6.65
CA PRO A 86 -21.83 4.26 8.06
C PRO A 86 -21.08 5.21 9.01
N HIS A 87 -20.06 5.91 8.52
CA HIS A 87 -19.25 6.86 9.28
C HIS A 87 -18.51 7.83 8.33
N PRO A 88 -18.24 9.09 8.70
CA PRO A 88 -17.49 10.05 7.86
C PRO A 88 -16.06 9.62 7.49
N GLN A 89 -15.46 8.71 8.26
CA GLN A 89 -14.14 8.14 7.99
C GLN A 89 -14.18 6.85 7.14
N VAL A 90 -15.37 6.38 6.78
CA VAL A 90 -15.54 5.17 5.96
C VAL A 90 -16.05 5.59 4.59
N LEU A 91 -15.19 5.41 3.57
CA LEU A 91 -15.61 5.52 2.19
C LEU A 91 -16.46 4.30 1.82
N ARG A 92 -17.72 4.52 1.44
CA ARG A 92 -18.62 3.48 0.94
C ARG A 92 -18.62 3.46 -0.58
N LEU A 93 -18.00 2.43 -1.15
CA LEU A 93 -17.90 2.18 -2.58
C LEU A 93 -18.99 1.21 -3.01
N SER A 94 -19.63 1.49 -4.15
CA SER A 94 -20.63 0.58 -4.71
C SER A 94 -20.60 0.57 -6.24
N ASN A 95 -21.28 -0.42 -6.83
CA ASN A 95 -21.65 -0.43 -8.23
C ASN A 95 -23.07 0.11 -8.48
N ASP A 96 -23.71 0.65 -7.45
CA ASP A 96 -25.02 1.29 -7.48
C ASP A 96 -24.90 2.68 -6.82
N PRO A 97 -25.19 3.78 -7.55
CA PRO A 97 -25.04 5.14 -7.03
C PRO A 97 -25.99 5.47 -5.89
N GLU A 98 -27.07 4.70 -5.71
CA GLU A 98 -27.90 4.85 -4.52
C GLU A 98 -27.22 4.23 -3.30
N GLU A 99 -26.36 3.22 -3.48
CA GLU A 99 -25.74 2.48 -2.40
C GLU A 99 -24.34 2.98 -2.03
N GLY A 100 -23.66 3.74 -2.88
CA GLY A 100 -22.34 4.27 -2.56
C GLY A 100 -21.67 5.02 -3.70
N CYS A 101 -20.45 5.48 -3.49
CA CYS A 101 -19.64 6.11 -4.52
C CYS A 101 -19.28 5.09 -5.61
N VAL A 102 -19.63 5.40 -6.86
CA VAL A 102 -19.38 4.55 -8.04
C VAL A 102 -18.13 5.01 -8.78
N ASN A 103 -17.55 4.12 -9.61
CA ASN A 103 -16.44 4.42 -10.52
C ASN A 103 -15.14 4.93 -9.87
N ILE A 104 -14.95 4.71 -8.56
CA ILE A 104 -13.70 5.02 -7.86
C ILE A 104 -12.74 3.84 -7.97
N GLY A 105 -11.48 4.12 -8.34
CA GLY A 105 -10.43 3.11 -8.45
C GLY A 105 -10.58 2.13 -9.62
N THR A 106 -11.41 2.46 -10.61
CA THR A 106 -11.72 1.57 -11.77
C THR A 106 -10.98 1.95 -13.06
N ARG A 107 -10.26 3.07 -13.13
CA ARG A 107 -9.77 3.62 -14.40
C ARG A 107 -8.30 3.33 -14.74
N GLY A 108 -7.57 2.63 -13.87
CA GLY A 108 -6.18 2.25 -14.09
C GLY A 108 -5.44 1.99 -12.78
N TRP A 109 -4.22 1.44 -12.88
CA TRP A 109 -3.35 1.22 -11.74
C TRP A 109 -3.09 2.51 -10.98
N HIS A 110 -3.24 2.48 -9.66
CA HIS A 110 -3.07 3.64 -8.81
C HIS A 110 -2.67 3.29 -7.39
N ILE A 111 -2.07 4.28 -6.71
CA ILE A 111 -2.09 4.36 -5.25
C ILE A 111 -3.13 5.39 -4.82
N ASP A 112 -3.77 5.16 -3.68
CA ASP A 112 -4.74 6.10 -3.12
C ASP A 112 -4.07 7.36 -2.55
N GLY A 113 -4.80 8.48 -2.56
CA GLY A 113 -4.32 9.74 -1.97
C GLY A 113 -3.22 10.44 -2.76
N SER A 114 -2.88 9.99 -3.96
CA SER A 114 -1.87 10.63 -4.84
C SER A 114 -2.25 12.06 -5.29
N TYR A 115 -3.50 12.49 -5.08
CA TYR A 115 -3.96 13.89 -5.22
C TYR A 115 -3.76 14.75 -3.96
N LEU A 116 -3.25 14.19 -2.86
CA LEU A 116 -2.88 14.91 -1.66
C LEU A 116 -1.40 15.30 -1.69
N MET A 117 -1.00 16.25 -0.84
CA MET A 117 0.42 16.55 -0.63
C MET A 117 1.17 15.39 0.00
N VAL A 118 0.48 14.60 0.81
CA VAL A 118 0.98 13.42 1.51
C VAL A 118 -0.03 12.30 1.24
N PRO A 119 0.28 11.34 0.35
CA PRO A 119 -0.61 10.21 0.05
C PRO A 119 -0.87 9.34 1.28
N TYR A 120 -1.92 8.52 1.24
CA TYR A 120 -2.24 7.60 2.34
C TYR A 120 -1.13 6.56 2.50
N HIS A 121 -0.82 6.20 3.75
CA HIS A 121 0.14 5.14 4.00
C HIS A 121 -0.50 3.75 3.93
N TYR A 122 -1.76 3.63 4.36
CA TYR A 122 -2.49 2.37 4.31
C TYR A 122 -3.92 2.57 3.81
N SER A 123 -4.40 1.56 3.09
CA SER A 123 -5.81 1.41 2.74
C SER A 123 -6.32 0.08 3.28
N LEU A 124 -7.44 0.14 4.01
CA LEU A 124 -8.09 -1.02 4.61
C LEU A 124 -9.43 -1.26 3.94
N TYR A 125 -9.72 -2.49 3.56
CA TYR A 125 -10.87 -2.84 2.73
C TYR A 125 -11.71 -3.93 3.38
N HIS A 126 -13.03 -3.78 3.33
CA HIS A 126 -13.98 -4.81 3.76
C HIS A 126 -15.15 -4.91 2.79
N MET A 127 -15.40 -6.11 2.26
CA MET A 127 -16.53 -6.37 1.36
C MET A 127 -17.79 -6.65 2.18
N VAL A 128 -18.74 -5.71 2.13
CA VAL A 128 -20.01 -5.77 2.88
C VAL A 128 -21.09 -6.49 2.08
N ALA A 129 -21.11 -6.28 0.76
CA ALA A 129 -21.99 -7.01 -0.15
C ALA A 129 -21.16 -7.51 -1.33
N LEU A 130 -21.14 -8.82 -1.53
CA LEU A 130 -20.45 -9.47 -2.62
C LEU A 130 -21.48 -9.73 -3.76
N PRO A 131 -21.20 -9.27 -4.99
CA PRO A 131 -22.09 -9.50 -6.13
C PRO A 131 -22.18 -10.99 -6.51
N THR A 132 -23.28 -11.36 -7.17
CA THR A 132 -23.49 -12.67 -7.79
C THR A 132 -22.42 -12.90 -8.85
N GLY A 133 -21.62 -13.96 -8.70
CA GLY A 133 -20.44 -14.25 -9.53
C GLY A 133 -19.12 -13.76 -8.93
N GLY A 134 -19.15 -13.09 -7.77
CA GLY A 134 -17.98 -12.67 -7.03
C GLY A 134 -17.43 -11.31 -7.49
N SER A 135 -16.43 -10.83 -6.77
CA SER A 135 -15.71 -9.60 -7.10
C SER A 135 -14.23 -9.81 -6.84
N SER A 136 -13.38 -9.05 -7.54
CA SER A 136 -11.95 -9.08 -7.30
C SER A 136 -11.34 -7.69 -7.12
N THR A 137 -10.15 -7.67 -6.56
CA THR A 137 -9.27 -6.50 -6.52
C THR A 137 -7.88 -6.95 -6.91
N LEU A 138 -7.30 -6.26 -7.86
CA LEU A 138 -5.97 -6.56 -8.38
C LEU A 138 -4.96 -5.71 -7.61
N PHE A 139 -3.87 -6.33 -7.19
CA PHE A 139 -2.77 -5.70 -6.49
C PHE A 139 -1.47 -5.97 -7.24
N TYR A 140 -0.62 -4.95 -7.34
CA TYR A 140 0.62 -5.00 -8.08
C TYR A 140 1.78 -4.47 -7.23
N PRO A 141 2.82 -5.28 -7.01
CA PRO A 141 3.93 -4.93 -6.14
C PRO A 141 4.90 -3.98 -6.87
N LEU A 142 4.98 -2.72 -6.40
CA LEU A 142 5.68 -1.66 -7.14
C LEU A 142 7.19 -1.82 -7.12
N PHE A 143 7.77 -2.36 -6.05
CA PHE A 143 9.20 -2.60 -5.96
C PHE A 143 9.67 -3.63 -7.01
N GLU A 144 8.94 -4.73 -7.17
CA GLU A 144 9.25 -5.81 -8.11
C GLU A 144 9.01 -5.35 -9.55
N LEU A 145 8.01 -4.50 -9.79
CA LEU A 145 7.86 -3.83 -11.08
C LEU A 145 9.10 -3.00 -11.42
N ILE A 146 9.57 -2.13 -10.49
CA ILE A 146 10.77 -1.31 -10.69
C ILE A 146 11.99 -2.20 -10.96
N LYS A 147 12.16 -3.29 -10.20
CA LYS A 147 13.25 -4.26 -10.39
C LYS A 147 13.22 -4.97 -11.74
N SER A 148 12.07 -5.02 -12.40
CA SER A 148 11.90 -5.65 -13.71
C SER A 148 12.20 -4.71 -14.89
N LEU A 149 12.34 -3.41 -14.64
CA LEU A 149 12.70 -2.42 -15.65
C LEU A 149 14.16 -2.59 -16.06
N ASP A 150 14.46 -2.36 -17.34
CA ASP A 150 15.86 -2.24 -17.77
C ASP A 150 16.48 -0.92 -17.28
N SER A 151 17.81 -0.80 -17.41
CA SER A 151 18.54 0.36 -16.90
C SER A 151 18.18 1.67 -17.60
N GLU A 152 17.77 1.63 -18.87
CA GLU A 152 17.36 2.81 -19.61
C GLU A 152 15.96 3.28 -19.17
N GLN A 153 15.00 2.36 -19.10
CA GLN A 153 13.65 2.60 -18.60
C GLN A 153 13.69 3.15 -17.18
N LEU A 154 14.46 2.51 -16.28
CA LEU A 154 14.59 2.97 -14.91
C LEU A 154 15.18 4.38 -14.83
N SER A 155 16.28 4.63 -15.53
CA SER A 155 16.92 5.96 -15.57
C SER A 155 15.97 7.04 -16.07
N ARG A 156 15.18 6.74 -17.11
CA ARG A 156 14.12 7.63 -17.61
C ARG A 156 13.04 7.83 -16.54
N TRP A 157 12.48 6.78 -15.97
CA TRP A 157 11.36 6.90 -15.03
C TRP A 157 11.74 7.57 -13.71
N GLN A 158 12.99 7.43 -13.28
CA GLN A 158 13.55 8.15 -12.14
C GLN A 158 13.54 9.66 -12.34
N ARG A 159 13.48 10.18 -13.57
CA ARG A 159 13.40 11.61 -13.88
C ARG A 159 11.97 12.14 -13.84
N LEU A 160 10.97 11.27 -14.03
CA LEU A 160 9.56 11.64 -14.11
C LEU A 160 8.95 12.07 -12.77
N TRP A 161 8.03 13.03 -12.87
CA TRP A 161 7.12 13.43 -11.81
C TRP A 161 5.68 13.42 -12.33
N ILE A 162 4.78 12.80 -11.59
CA ILE A 162 3.34 12.75 -11.90
C ILE A 162 2.65 14.03 -11.43
N VAL A 163 1.77 14.59 -12.28
CA VAL A 163 0.93 15.73 -11.94
C VAL A 163 -0.51 15.31 -11.75
N ARG A 164 -1.09 15.69 -10.60
CA ARG A 164 -2.49 15.51 -10.25
C ARG A 164 -3.14 16.86 -9.98
N TYR A 165 -4.39 16.99 -10.40
CA TYR A 165 -5.26 18.11 -10.04
C TYR A 165 -6.46 17.56 -9.31
N GLU A 166 -6.82 18.19 -8.20
CA GLU A 166 -8.04 17.91 -7.47
C GLU A 166 -8.49 19.20 -6.79
N ASP A 167 -9.77 19.57 -6.93
CA ASP A 167 -10.31 20.85 -6.43
C ASP A 167 -9.46 22.08 -6.77
N ASN A 168 -9.00 22.16 -8.03
CA ASN A 168 -8.07 23.19 -8.54
C ASN A 168 -6.70 23.24 -7.84
N LYS A 169 -6.39 22.30 -6.95
CA LYS A 169 -5.08 22.18 -6.30
C LYS A 169 -4.20 21.23 -7.08
N LYS A 170 -3.09 21.77 -7.58
CA LYS A 170 -2.03 20.99 -8.21
C LYS A 170 -1.23 20.22 -7.15
N ARG A 171 -0.96 18.94 -7.42
CA ARG A 171 0.04 18.11 -6.74
C ARG A 171 1.02 17.54 -7.73
N VAL A 172 2.28 17.51 -7.33
CA VAL A 172 3.37 16.96 -8.13
C VAL A 172 4.23 16.09 -7.23
N HIS A 173 4.36 14.82 -7.62
CA HIS A 173 5.08 13.78 -6.89
C HIS A 173 6.08 13.09 -7.82
N PRO A 174 7.24 12.63 -7.34
CA PRO A 174 8.13 11.81 -8.15
C PRO A 174 7.42 10.51 -8.55
N VAL A 175 7.63 10.04 -9.78
CA VAL A 175 7.08 8.75 -10.21
C VAL A 175 7.75 7.62 -9.45
N ILE A 176 9.08 7.65 -9.29
CA ILE A 176 9.85 6.69 -8.48
C ILE A 176 10.45 7.43 -7.26
N TYR A 177 10.29 6.86 -6.07
CA TYR A 177 10.85 7.38 -4.83
C TYR A 177 11.13 6.26 -3.82
N VAL A 178 11.72 6.61 -2.68
CA VAL A 178 12.03 5.66 -1.61
C VAL A 178 10.87 5.61 -0.60
N HIS A 179 10.39 4.41 -0.32
CA HIS A 179 9.37 4.18 0.68
C HIS A 179 9.90 4.57 2.08
N PRO A 180 9.23 5.47 2.83
CA PRO A 180 9.78 6.11 4.02
C PRO A 180 10.05 5.15 5.19
N VAL A 181 9.34 4.01 5.26
CA VAL A 181 9.51 3.01 6.32
C VAL A 181 10.47 1.87 5.92
N THR A 182 10.23 1.22 4.78
CA THR A 182 11.00 0.05 4.33
C THR A 182 12.34 0.40 3.67
N GLY A 183 12.50 1.62 3.15
CA GLY A 183 13.68 2.03 2.39
C GLY A 183 13.77 1.43 0.98
N LEU A 184 12.76 0.70 0.53
CA LEU A 184 12.69 0.14 -0.82
C LEU A 184 12.20 1.19 -1.83
N GLU A 185 12.64 1.09 -3.08
CA GLU A 185 12.06 1.91 -4.15
C GLU A 185 10.59 1.53 -4.37
N THR A 186 9.77 2.54 -4.62
CA THR A 186 8.35 2.41 -4.94
C THR A 186 7.91 3.50 -5.91
N MET A 187 6.64 3.49 -6.31
CA MET A 187 6.10 4.44 -7.28
C MET A 187 4.89 5.23 -6.76
N CYS A 188 4.82 6.51 -7.11
CA CYS A 188 3.59 7.29 -6.99
C CYS A 188 2.91 7.38 -8.35
N ILE A 189 1.84 6.62 -8.55
CA ILE A 189 1.12 6.55 -9.83
C ILE A 189 -0.40 6.64 -9.67
N HIS A 190 -1.07 7.09 -10.73
CA HIS A 190 -2.52 6.99 -10.90
C HIS A 190 -2.90 7.12 -12.37
N LEU A 191 -2.78 6.04 -13.13
CA LEU A 191 -2.87 6.05 -14.59
C LEU A 191 -4.26 6.45 -15.11
N GLY A 192 -5.31 6.29 -14.31
CA GLY A 192 -6.69 6.66 -14.67
C GLY A 192 -7.14 8.08 -14.25
N GLY A 193 -6.26 8.90 -13.68
CA GLY A 193 -6.65 10.17 -13.04
C GLY A 193 -5.55 11.23 -12.93
N MET A 194 -4.43 11.02 -13.60
CA MET A 194 -3.36 12.02 -13.73
C MET A 194 -3.59 12.96 -14.89
N LYS A 195 -2.90 14.11 -14.87
CA LYS A 195 -3.01 15.14 -15.90
C LYS A 195 -1.89 15.07 -16.93
N CYS A 196 -0.65 15.02 -16.45
CA CYS A 196 0.57 14.99 -17.26
C CYS A 196 1.78 14.62 -16.39
N PHE A 197 2.98 14.65 -16.99
CA PHE A 197 4.24 14.50 -16.29
C PHE A 197 5.09 15.76 -16.35
N VAL A 198 6.06 15.82 -15.46
CA VAL A 198 7.16 16.79 -15.49
C VAL A 198 8.47 16.02 -15.47
N TRP A 199 9.35 16.31 -16.42
CA TRP A 199 10.73 15.85 -16.44
C TRP A 199 11.57 16.69 -15.50
N ASP A 200 12.46 16.04 -14.76
CA ASP A 200 13.57 16.70 -14.02
C ASP A 200 13.14 17.86 -13.12
N ARG A 201 11.96 17.74 -12.50
CA ARG A 201 11.40 18.82 -11.67
C ARG A 201 12.39 19.31 -10.60
N GLY A 202 12.51 20.63 -10.50
CA GLY A 202 13.43 21.32 -9.60
C GLY A 202 14.84 21.54 -10.15
N THR A 203 15.10 21.18 -11.42
CA THR A 203 16.38 21.39 -12.11
C THR A 203 16.23 22.37 -13.27
N PRO A 204 17.33 22.91 -13.84
CA PRO A 204 17.28 23.71 -15.07
C PRO A 204 16.64 23.01 -16.27
N GLU A 205 16.64 21.68 -16.30
CA GLU A 205 16.05 20.86 -17.36
C GLU A 205 14.54 20.60 -17.16
N GLU A 206 13.91 21.20 -16.14
CA GLU A 206 12.50 20.99 -15.84
C GLU A 206 11.60 21.31 -17.06
N ARG A 207 10.84 20.31 -17.52
CA ARG A 207 9.92 20.45 -18.65
C ARG A 207 8.64 19.67 -18.42
N TRP A 208 7.53 20.30 -18.80
CA TRP A 208 6.20 19.68 -18.78
C TRP A 208 5.95 18.91 -20.07
N THR A 209 5.32 17.74 -19.97
CA THR A 209 5.00 16.94 -21.15
C THR A 209 3.81 17.50 -21.90
N ALA A 210 3.86 17.42 -23.23
CA ALA A 210 2.68 17.62 -24.08
C ALA A 210 1.70 16.45 -23.91
N LYS A 211 0.50 16.54 -24.49
CA LYS A 211 -0.53 15.49 -24.34
C LYS A 211 -0.07 14.18 -24.97
N GLU A 212 0.50 14.24 -26.15
CA GLU A 212 0.95 13.09 -26.94
C GLU A 212 2.06 12.35 -26.19
N GLU A 213 3.07 13.08 -25.73
CA GLU A 213 4.15 12.52 -24.91
C GLU A 213 3.64 11.95 -23.58
N THR A 214 2.66 12.61 -22.95
CA THR A 214 2.01 12.07 -21.74
C THR A 214 1.40 10.71 -22.03
N ASP A 215 0.65 10.58 -23.13
CA ASP A 215 -0.01 9.33 -23.52
C ASP A 215 1.00 8.22 -23.84
N GLU A 216 2.11 8.56 -24.49
CA GLU A 216 3.21 7.63 -24.75
C GLU A 216 3.82 7.11 -23.46
N ILE A 217 4.10 8.00 -22.48
CA ILE A 217 4.61 7.60 -21.16
C ILE A 217 3.58 6.74 -20.41
N VAL A 218 2.28 7.09 -20.47
CA VAL A 218 1.21 6.25 -19.87
C VAL A 218 1.23 4.85 -20.47
N LYS A 219 1.30 4.78 -21.80
CA LYS A 219 1.31 3.51 -22.54
C LYS A 219 2.55 2.69 -22.19
N GLU A 220 3.72 3.32 -22.10
CA GLU A 220 4.97 2.69 -21.69
C GLU A 220 4.84 2.08 -20.28
N ILE A 221 4.32 2.86 -19.31
CA ILE A 221 4.10 2.39 -17.94
C ILE A 221 3.11 1.22 -17.93
N GLN A 222 1.98 1.35 -18.62
CA GLN A 222 0.97 0.29 -18.71
C GLN A 222 1.54 -0.99 -19.33
N GLN A 223 2.37 -0.88 -20.37
CA GLN A 223 3.05 -2.03 -20.98
C GLN A 223 3.98 -2.74 -20.00
N ALA A 224 4.64 -2.03 -19.07
CA ALA A 224 5.45 -2.65 -18.04
C ALA A 224 4.60 -3.45 -17.03
N PHE A 225 3.42 -2.93 -16.66
CA PHE A 225 2.44 -3.66 -15.86
C PHE A 225 1.95 -4.92 -16.58
N ASP A 226 1.55 -4.79 -17.84
CA ASP A 226 0.97 -5.88 -18.64
C ASP A 226 2.00 -7.00 -18.90
N LYS A 227 3.24 -6.61 -19.26
CA LYS A 227 4.35 -7.55 -19.54
C LYS A 227 4.64 -8.49 -18.37
N ASN A 228 4.52 -8.01 -17.14
CA ASN A 228 4.84 -8.78 -15.94
C ASN A 228 3.60 -9.26 -15.17
N GLN A 229 2.39 -8.99 -15.69
CA GLN A 229 1.14 -9.21 -14.95
C GLN A 229 0.97 -10.65 -14.47
N SER A 230 1.26 -11.63 -15.33
CA SER A 230 1.14 -13.06 -14.99
C SER A 230 2.14 -13.55 -13.94
N LYS A 231 3.20 -12.78 -13.65
CA LYS A 231 4.24 -13.13 -12.68
C LYS A 231 4.13 -12.35 -11.38
N LEU A 232 3.72 -11.09 -11.45
CA LEU A 232 3.77 -10.16 -10.32
C LEU A 232 2.40 -9.81 -9.73
N MET A 233 1.36 -9.74 -10.54
CA MET A 233 0.06 -9.30 -10.08
C MET A 233 -0.57 -10.37 -9.17
N TYR A 234 -1.13 -9.93 -8.05
CA TYR A 234 -2.02 -10.74 -7.24
C TYR A 234 -3.46 -10.30 -7.45
N GLU A 235 -4.31 -11.20 -7.92
CA GLU A 235 -5.76 -11.00 -7.94
C GLU A 235 -6.38 -11.59 -6.67
N HIS A 236 -6.88 -10.72 -5.80
CA HIS A 236 -7.69 -11.16 -4.67
C HIS A 236 -9.14 -11.36 -5.12
N LYS A 237 -9.61 -12.59 -5.08
CA LYS A 237 -11.03 -12.93 -5.23
C LYS A 237 -11.68 -12.87 -3.85
N TRP A 238 -12.59 -11.91 -3.68
CA TRP A 238 -13.21 -11.64 -2.39
C TRP A 238 -14.08 -12.80 -1.93
N GLU A 239 -13.88 -13.23 -0.68
CA GLU A 239 -14.77 -14.13 0.04
C GLU A 239 -15.53 -13.38 1.15
N PRO A 240 -16.74 -13.84 1.53
CA PRO A 240 -17.45 -13.27 2.67
C PRO A 240 -16.59 -13.29 3.94
N GLY A 241 -16.48 -12.14 4.61
CA GLY A 241 -15.68 -12.01 5.82
C GLY A 241 -14.21 -11.67 5.59
N ASP A 242 -13.78 -11.44 4.36
CA ASP A 242 -12.43 -10.93 4.10
C ASP A 242 -12.28 -9.47 4.56
N PHE A 243 -11.14 -9.20 5.17
CA PHE A 243 -10.70 -7.87 5.56
C PHE A 243 -9.23 -7.68 5.16
N ILE A 244 -8.95 -6.71 4.31
CA ILE A 244 -7.61 -6.48 3.77
C ILE A 244 -6.99 -5.24 4.39
N ILE A 245 -5.71 -5.34 4.74
CA ILE A 245 -4.84 -4.21 5.04
C ILE A 245 -3.79 -4.14 3.95
N SER A 246 -3.68 -3.00 3.29
CA SER A 246 -2.71 -2.75 2.22
C SER A 246 -1.80 -1.60 2.59
N ASP A 247 -0.49 -1.82 2.49
CA ASP A 247 0.50 -0.76 2.41
C ASP A 247 0.33 -0.04 1.06
N ASN A 248 -0.31 1.13 1.11
CA ASN A 248 -0.71 1.88 -0.07
C ASN A 248 0.47 2.52 -0.79
N LEU A 249 1.61 2.71 -0.11
CA LEU A 249 2.79 3.32 -0.73
C LEU A 249 3.60 2.32 -1.56
N SER A 250 3.49 1.02 -1.29
CA SER A 250 4.27 -0.03 -1.95
C SER A 250 3.47 -0.87 -2.95
N VAL A 251 2.16 -0.65 -3.03
CA VAL A 251 1.24 -1.45 -3.86
C VAL A 251 0.35 -0.55 -4.70
N ALA A 252 0.35 -0.78 -6.01
CA ALA A 252 -0.71 -0.25 -6.88
C ALA A 252 -1.88 -1.21 -6.92
N HIS A 253 -3.10 -0.70 -6.98
CA HIS A 253 -4.30 -1.51 -7.09
C HIS A 253 -5.24 -1.07 -8.20
N LEU A 254 -6.13 -1.98 -8.57
CA LEU A 254 -7.18 -1.78 -9.56
C LEU A 254 -8.41 -2.60 -9.18
N ALA A 255 -9.58 -1.95 -9.19
CA ALA A 255 -10.82 -2.66 -8.96
C ALA A 255 -11.12 -3.66 -10.11
N GLY A 256 -11.56 -4.86 -9.74
CA GLY A 256 -11.97 -5.90 -10.70
C GLY A 256 -13.24 -5.53 -11.49
N GLN A 257 -13.58 -6.37 -12.46
CA GLN A 257 -14.64 -6.08 -13.45
C GLN A 257 -16.01 -5.77 -12.80
N ALA A 258 -16.39 -6.52 -11.76
CA ALA A 258 -17.67 -6.34 -11.08
C ALA A 258 -17.87 -4.94 -10.46
N ALA A 259 -16.80 -4.17 -10.23
CA ALA A 259 -16.90 -2.78 -9.76
C ALA A 259 -17.35 -1.80 -10.87
N ARG A 260 -17.31 -2.22 -12.14
CA ARG A 260 -17.70 -1.44 -13.32
C ARG A 260 -19.05 -1.87 -13.91
N GLN A 261 -19.64 -2.95 -13.41
CA GLN A 261 -20.89 -3.52 -13.89
C GLN A 261 -22.03 -3.13 -12.95
N SER A 262 -23.20 -2.82 -13.49
CA SER A 262 -24.35 -2.39 -12.70
C SER A 262 -24.86 -3.48 -11.76
N ARG A 263 -25.59 -3.07 -10.71
CA ARG A 263 -26.30 -4.00 -9.82
C ARG A 263 -27.22 -4.97 -10.55
N LYS A 264 -27.80 -4.57 -11.69
CA LYS A 264 -28.69 -5.43 -12.49
C LYS A 264 -27.93 -6.59 -13.15
N GLU A 265 -26.67 -6.36 -13.52
CA GLU A 265 -25.86 -7.34 -14.24
C GLU A 265 -25.22 -8.37 -13.30
N VAL A 266 -24.67 -7.91 -12.18
CA VAL A 266 -23.86 -8.76 -11.29
C VAL A 266 -24.39 -8.80 -9.86
N GLY A 267 -25.50 -8.14 -9.54
CA GLY A 267 -25.94 -7.98 -8.16
C GLY A 267 -25.18 -6.87 -7.43
N LEU A 268 -25.54 -6.66 -6.17
CA LEU A 268 -25.06 -5.53 -5.39
C LEU A 268 -23.63 -5.77 -4.89
N ARG A 269 -22.73 -4.82 -5.17
CA ARG A 269 -21.38 -4.76 -4.63
C ARG A 269 -21.27 -3.58 -3.68
N ILE A 270 -20.84 -3.82 -2.44
CA ILE A 270 -20.53 -2.76 -1.47
C ILE A 270 -19.18 -3.08 -0.82
N LEU A 271 -18.23 -2.17 -0.97
CA LEU A 271 -16.92 -2.22 -0.32
C LEU A 271 -16.79 -1.01 0.59
N HIS A 272 -16.43 -1.22 1.86
CA HIS A 272 -16.01 -0.14 2.75
C HIS A 272 -14.50 0.00 2.68
N ARG A 273 -14.02 1.25 2.65
CA ARG A 273 -12.60 1.57 2.73
C ARG A 273 -12.34 2.58 3.85
N VAL A 274 -11.32 2.31 4.65
CA VAL A 274 -10.72 3.27 5.59
C VAL A 274 -9.30 3.56 5.11
N SER A 275 -8.91 4.82 5.12
CA SER A 275 -7.59 5.27 4.67
C SER A 275 -6.83 5.89 5.83
N VAL A 276 -5.60 5.46 6.06
CA VAL A 276 -4.72 6.00 7.10
C VAL A 276 -3.95 7.17 6.52
N ALA A 277 -4.02 8.32 7.19
CA ALA A 277 -3.34 9.53 6.76
C ALA A 277 -1.83 9.27 6.66
N GLY A 278 -1.20 9.76 5.60
CA GLY A 278 0.23 9.60 5.45
C GLY A 278 1.01 10.56 6.34
N THR A 279 2.29 10.25 6.52
CA THR A 279 3.21 11.04 7.36
C THR A 279 4.36 11.64 6.55
N HIS A 280 4.61 11.16 5.33
CA HIS A 280 5.74 11.59 4.52
C HIS A 280 5.31 11.95 3.10
N ARG A 281 5.78 13.10 2.62
CA ARG A 281 5.64 13.46 1.21
C ARG A 281 6.60 12.60 0.37
N PRO A 282 6.18 12.06 -0.78
CA PRO A 282 7.08 11.45 -1.74
C PRO A 282 8.15 12.44 -2.19
N GLN A 283 9.42 12.10 -1.96
CA GLN A 283 10.58 12.91 -2.29
C GLN A 283 11.62 12.06 -3.01
N LYS A 284 12.31 12.64 -3.99
CA LYS A 284 13.54 12.04 -4.49
C LYS A 284 14.62 12.26 -3.44
N GLU A 285 15.21 11.19 -2.91
CA GLU A 285 16.54 11.32 -2.31
C GLU A 285 17.51 11.61 -3.46
N PHE A 286 18.29 12.69 -3.40
CA PHE A 286 19.45 12.85 -4.28
C PHE A 286 20.51 11.82 -3.86
N ARG A 287 20.29 10.54 -4.12
CA ARG A 287 21.37 9.57 -4.15
C ARG A 287 22.09 9.81 -5.47
N ASN A 288 23.34 10.27 -5.41
CA ASN A 288 24.26 10.11 -6.52
C ASN A 288 24.24 8.63 -6.88
N TYR A 289 23.59 8.27 -8.00
CA TYR A 289 23.49 6.90 -8.48
C TYR A 289 24.88 6.44 -8.94
N VAL A 290 25.76 6.15 -7.99
CA VAL A 290 26.94 5.33 -8.20
C VAL A 290 26.50 3.90 -7.93
N ASN A 291 26.03 3.23 -8.97
CA ASN A 291 26.09 1.78 -9.18
C ASN A 291 26.08 0.91 -7.90
N THR A 292 24.95 0.88 -7.17
CA THR A 292 24.74 -0.09 -6.08
C THR A 292 23.59 -1.03 -6.41
N TYR A 293 23.70 -1.76 -7.52
CA TYR A 293 23.12 -3.10 -7.61
C TYR A 293 24.11 -4.13 -7.03
N ALA A 294 24.37 -4.00 -5.74
CA ALA A 294 24.97 -5.04 -4.93
C ALA A 294 24.01 -5.30 -3.76
N LEU A 295 22.81 -5.77 -4.09
CA LEU A 295 22.05 -6.57 -3.14
C LEU A 295 22.63 -7.97 -3.26
N ALA A 296 23.13 -8.45 -2.13
CA ALA A 296 23.75 -9.75 -1.93
C ALA A 296 23.16 -10.81 -2.87
N SER A 297 23.98 -11.27 -3.80
CA SER A 297 23.71 -12.49 -4.54
C SER A 297 23.47 -13.62 -3.54
N ASP A 298 22.54 -14.52 -3.86
CA ASP A 298 22.11 -15.71 -3.09
C ASP A 298 23.24 -16.64 -2.57
N ARG A 299 24.51 -16.35 -2.84
CA ARG A 299 25.68 -17.15 -2.45
C ARG A 299 26.17 -16.95 -1.02
N GLU A 300 25.85 -15.85 -0.34
CA GLU A 300 26.29 -15.65 1.06
C GLU A 300 25.34 -16.23 2.12
N MET A 301 24.10 -16.59 1.75
CA MET A 301 23.16 -17.23 2.69
C MET A 301 23.32 -18.75 2.82
N GLN A 302 24.03 -19.41 1.89
CA GLN A 302 24.16 -20.88 1.90
C GLN A 302 25.49 -21.40 2.49
N SER A 303 26.49 -20.54 2.74
CA SER A 303 27.83 -21.01 3.16
C SER A 303 28.04 -21.17 4.67
N GLN A 304 27.05 -20.85 5.51
CA GLN A 304 27.21 -20.88 6.97
C GLN A 304 26.37 -21.92 7.72
N GLY A 305 25.73 -22.89 7.05
CA GLY A 305 25.23 -24.09 7.73
C GLY A 305 24.25 -23.88 8.90
N PHE A 306 23.48 -22.79 8.90
CA PHE A 306 22.50 -22.50 9.96
C PHE A 306 21.10 -22.98 9.56
N SER A 307 20.45 -23.73 10.46
CA SER A 307 19.06 -24.16 10.34
C SER A 307 18.09 -22.99 10.47
N PHE A 308 17.02 -23.02 9.67
CA PHE A 308 16.04 -21.94 9.59
C PHE A 308 15.26 -21.75 10.90
N GLY A 309 15.35 -20.55 11.45
CA GLY A 309 14.46 -19.99 12.47
C GLY A 309 14.13 -18.52 12.13
N PRO A 310 12.92 -18.01 12.46
CA PRO A 310 12.44 -16.72 11.99
C PRO A 310 13.01 -15.58 12.84
N SER A 311 14.20 -15.10 12.48
CA SER A 311 14.68 -13.81 12.96
C SER A 311 15.80 -13.33 12.05
N LEU A 312 15.57 -12.22 11.33
CA LEU A 312 16.52 -11.13 11.07
C LEU A 312 16.01 -10.25 9.91
N TRP A 313 15.07 -9.37 10.22
CA TRP A 313 15.02 -8.04 9.63
C TRP A 313 15.05 -7.05 10.79
N ARG A 314 16.22 -6.44 11.04
CA ARG A 314 16.33 -5.34 12.02
C ARG A 314 15.66 -4.12 11.42
N CYS A 315 14.39 -3.91 11.79
CA CYS A 315 13.70 -2.65 11.59
C CYS A 315 14.44 -1.54 12.39
N CYS A 316 14.85 -0.45 11.73
CA CYS A 316 15.57 0.66 12.37
C CYS A 316 14.71 1.52 13.32
N ILE A 317 13.44 1.13 13.58
CA ILE A 317 12.47 1.97 14.30
C ILE A 317 12.64 1.94 15.83
N CYS A 318 13.38 0.99 16.41
CA CYS A 318 13.46 0.86 17.88
C CYS A 318 14.63 1.61 18.57
N ARG A 319 15.34 2.55 17.93
CA ARG A 319 16.54 3.18 18.55
C ARG A 319 16.34 4.53 19.25
N ASN A 320 15.16 5.15 19.24
CA ASN A 320 14.96 6.41 19.95
C ASN A 320 13.90 6.27 21.05
N ASN A 321 14.30 5.71 22.18
CA ASN A 321 13.77 6.05 23.52
C ASN A 321 14.73 5.47 24.57
N GLY A 322 15.84 6.18 24.77
CA GLY A 322 16.79 5.93 25.84
C GLY A 322 17.00 7.22 26.62
N SER A 323 16.35 7.29 27.78
CA SER A 323 16.51 8.31 28.81
C SER A 323 17.96 8.49 29.23
N ASN A 324 18.51 9.70 29.06
CA ASN A 324 19.75 10.10 29.73
C ASN A 324 19.40 10.59 31.15
N SER A 325 19.45 9.68 32.12
CA SER A 325 19.64 10.02 33.53
C SER A 325 21.10 9.73 33.88
N LEU A 326 21.95 10.75 33.80
CA LEU A 326 23.31 10.67 34.34
C LEU A 326 23.28 11.13 35.79
N SER A 327 23.42 10.14 36.69
CA SER A 327 23.72 10.31 38.10
C SER A 327 25.12 10.90 38.28
N ALA A 328 25.22 11.84 39.22
CA ALA A 328 26.45 12.41 39.72
C ALA A 328 27.39 11.36 40.33
N ASP A 329 28.71 11.50 40.10
CA ASP A 329 29.65 11.47 41.23
C ASP A 329 30.97 12.23 40.93
N ARG A 330 31.59 12.62 42.03
CA ARG A 330 32.60 13.66 42.30
C ARG A 330 33.99 13.43 41.70
N THR A 331 34.71 14.53 41.50
CA THR A 331 36.02 14.94 42.09
C THR A 331 36.65 16.00 41.15
N TYR A 332 37.02 17.20 41.62
CA TYR A 332 38.28 17.47 42.32
C TYR A 332 38.23 18.81 43.09
N ARG A 333 39.05 18.85 44.14
CA ARG A 333 39.31 19.97 45.06
C ARG A 333 40.26 21.02 44.44
N ASN A 334 40.16 22.20 45.05
CA ASN A 334 41.05 23.37 45.10
C ASN A 334 40.99 24.37 43.94
#